data_AF-S9Q4I3-F1
#
_entry.id   AF-S9Q4I3-F1
#
_cell.length_a   1.000
_cell.length_b   1.000
_cell.length_c   1.000
_cell.angle_alpha   90.00
_cell.angle_beta   90.00
_cell.angle_gamma   90.00
#
_symmetry.space_group_name_H-M   'P 1'
#
loop_
_entity.id
_entity.type
_entity.pdbx_description
1 polymer ?
#
loop_
_entity_poly.entity_id
_entity_poly.type
_entity_poly.pdbx_seq_one_letter_code
_entity_poly.pdbx_strand_id
1 'polypeptide(L)' 'MTADNIRIGMGHGSLMGRIDGFFLGLGLGVNPYSLRRARMRELIALESKSDADLARMGLTRDQIVPHVFRDLLAG' A
#
# COMPACT_ATOMS: atom_id res chain seq x y z
N MET A 1 -2.19 -0.52 -21.52
CA MET A 1 -2.88 -1.12 -20.35
C MET A 1 -2.88 -0.08 -19.25
N THR A 2 -3.99 0.64 -19.11
CA THR A 2 -4.16 1.77 -18.19
C THR A 2 -4.38 1.18 -16.80
N ALA A 3 -3.42 1.32 -15.89
CA ALA A 3 -3.67 0.97 -14.49
C ALA A 3 -4.72 1.96 -13.98
N ASP A 4 -5.92 1.44 -13.74
CA ASP A 4 -7.03 2.22 -13.22
C ASP A 4 -6.63 2.74 -11.84
N ASN A 5 -6.46 4.05 -11.76
CA ASN A 5 -5.96 4.72 -10.58
C ASN A 5 -7.00 4.56 -9.46
N ILE A 6 -6.66 3.80 -8.42
CA ILE A 6 -7.49 3.59 -7.23
C ILE A 6 -7.87 4.96 -6.65
N ARG A 7 -9.08 5.42 -6.93
CA ARG A 7 -9.67 6.64 -6.38
C ARG A 7 -10.25 6.30 -5.02
N ILE A 8 -9.41 6.34 -3.98
CA ILE A 8 -9.89 6.27 -2.59
C ILE A 8 -10.55 7.61 -2.27
N GLY A 9 -11.87 7.60 -2.17
CA GLY A 9 -12.66 8.77 -1.82
C GLY A 9 -12.46 9.12 -0.35
N MET A 10 -11.60 10.11 -0.09
CA MET A 10 -11.74 11.16 0.92
C MET A 10 -10.64 12.19 0.68
N GLY A 11 -10.97 13.47 0.82
CA GLY A 11 -10.24 14.62 0.25
C GLY A 11 -8.75 14.73 0.60
N HIS A 12 -8.04 15.39 -0.32
CA HIS A 12 -6.65 15.89 -0.27
C HIS A 12 -5.51 14.85 -0.38
N GLY A 13 -5.03 14.69 -1.63
CA GLY A 13 -3.76 14.06 -1.97
C GLY A 13 -3.92 12.76 -2.76
N SER A 14 -3.20 12.60 -3.88
CA SER A 14 -3.07 11.27 -4.48
C SER A 14 -2.45 10.34 -3.43
N LEU A 15 -2.88 9.07 -3.38
CA LEU A 15 -2.26 8.04 -2.53
C LEU A 15 -0.73 8.07 -2.66
N MET A 16 -0.25 8.29 -3.88
CA MET A 16 1.17 8.44 -4.20
C MET A 16 1.82 9.63 -3.48
N GLY A 17 1.14 10.78 -3.36
CA GLY A 17 1.65 11.94 -2.61
C GLY A 17 1.77 11.68 -1.10
N ARG A 18 0.85 10.91 -0.49
CA ARG A 18 0.98 10.51 0.92
C ARG A 18 2.12 9.51 1.14
N ILE A 19 2.26 8.58 0.20
CA ILE A 19 3.36 7.60 0.17
C ILE A 19 4.71 8.33 0.05
N ASP A 20 4.83 9.27 -0.90
CA ASP A 20 6.04 10.06 -1.10
C ASP A 20 6.35 10.92 0.13
N GLY A 21 5.35 11.57 0.75
CA GLY A 21 5.52 12.36 1.97
C GLY A 21 5.99 11.55 3.19
N PHE A 22 5.43 10.36 3.41
CA PHE A 22 5.91 9.45 4.46
C PHE A 22 7.35 9.02 4.23
N PHE A 23 7.71 8.67 2.99
CA PHE A 23 9.08 8.25 2.67
C PHE A 23 10.10 9.40 2.73
N LEU A 24 9.69 10.62 2.42
CA LEU A 24 10.51 11.82 2.65
C LEU A 24 10.70 12.08 4.17
N GLY A 25 9.69 11.78 4.99
CA GLY A 25 9.72 11.94 6.45
C GLY A 25 10.60 10.93 7.21
N LEU A 26 10.85 9.74 6.65
CA LEU A 26 11.74 8.73 7.25
C LEU A 26 13.24 9.08 7.20
N GLY A 27 13.61 10.20 6.56
CA GLY A 27 14.97 10.72 6.56
C GLY A 27 15.91 10.05 5.55
N LEU A 28 16.97 10.79 5.18
CA LEU A 28 18.00 10.52 4.16
C LEU A 28 18.82 9.21 4.32
N GLY A 29 18.35 8.22 5.09
CA GLY A 29 18.99 6.92 5.28
C GLY A 29 18.19 5.72 4.75
N VAL A 30 16.89 5.89 4.47
CA VAL A 30 16.05 4.84 3.89
C VAL A 30 15.84 5.16 2.42
N ASN A 31 16.27 4.29 1.51
CA ASN A 31 16.01 4.49 0.09
C ASN A 31 14.48 4.37 -0.14
N PRO A 32 13.77 5.47 -0.46
CA PRO A 32 12.32 5.48 -0.62
C PRO A 32 11.88 4.52 -1.73
N TYR A 33 12.73 4.30 -2.74
CA TYR A 33 12.51 3.32 -3.78
C TYR A 33 12.50 1.89 -3.25
N SER A 34 13.43 1.55 -2.35
CA SER A 34 13.53 0.20 -1.76
C SER A 34 12.32 -0.12 -0.90
N LEU A 35 11.86 0.84 -0.11
CA LEU A 35 10.68 0.66 0.75
C LEU A 35 9.39 0.58 -0.07
N ARG A 36 9.24 1.43 -1.09
CA ARG A 36 8.16 1.30 -2.08
C ARG A 36 8.18 -0.06 -2.76
N ARG A 37 9.35 -0.54 -3.18
CA ARG A 37 9.51 -1.86 -3.82
C ARG A 37 9.14 -3.00 -2.85
N ALA A 38 9.47 -2.87 -1.57
CA ALA A 38 9.07 -3.84 -0.55
C ALA A 38 7.55 -3.90 -0.39
N ARG A 39 6.89 -2.75 -0.26
CA ARG A 39 5.41 -2.65 -0.16
C ARG A 39 4.70 -3.17 -1.42
N MET A 40 5.24 -2.90 -2.60
CA MET A 40 4.70 -3.45 -3.85
C MET A 40 4.85 -4.97 -3.94
N ARG A 41 5.98 -5.54 -3.49
CA ARG A 41 6.13 -7.00 -3.41
C ARG A 41 5.14 -7.62 -2.44
N GLU A 42 4.91 -6.99 -1.29
CA GLU A 42 3.94 -7.42 -0.29
C GLU A 42 2.52 -7.39 -0.86
N LEU A 43 2.14 -6.31 -1.55
CA LEU A 43 0.86 -6.19 -2.24
C LEU A 43 0.67 -7.34 -3.26
N ILE A 44 1.64 -7.57 -4.14
CA ILE A 44 1.56 -8.63 -5.16
C ILE A 44 1.49 -10.01 -4.49
N ALA A 45 2.21 -10.23 -3.39
CA ALA A 45 2.20 -11.49 -2.66
C ALA A 45 0.87 -11.75 -1.94
N LEU A 46 0.13 -10.71 -1.57
CA LEU A 46 -1.22 -10.83 -1.00
C LEU A 46 -2.27 -11.00 -2.10
N GLU A 47 -2.17 -10.24 -3.19
CA GLU A 47 -3.05 -10.38 -4.37
C GLU A 47 -2.94 -11.76 -5.04
N SER A 48 -1.78 -12.42 -4.94
CA SER A 48 -1.59 -13.77 -5.48
C SER A 48 -2.17 -14.88 -4.59
N LYS A 49 -2.63 -14.57 -3.38
CA LYS A 49 -3.28 -15.55 -2.50
C LYS A 49 -4.73 -15.81 -2.90
N SER A 50 -5.22 -17.01 -2.58
CA SER A 50 -6.65 -17.30 -2.72
C SER A 50 -7.47 -16.56 -1.67
N ASP A 51 -8.76 -16.35 -1.93
CA ASP A 51 -9.64 -15.69 -0.96
C ASP A 51 -9.77 -16.48 0.35
N ALA A 52 -9.66 -17.83 0.28
CA ALA A 52 -9.64 -18.68 1.47
C ALA A 52 -8.37 -18.45 2.32
N ASP A 53 -7.23 -18.22 1.67
CA ASP A 53 -5.97 -17.92 2.36
C ASP A 53 -5.98 -16.51 2.95
N LEU A 54 -6.55 -15.53 2.24
CA LEU A 54 -6.75 -14.18 2.76
C LEU A 54 -7.69 -14.20 3.97
N ALA A 55 -8.80 -14.95 3.89
CA ALA A 55 -9.74 -15.10 5.01
C ALA A 55 -9.08 -15.75 6.24
N ARG A 56 -8.17 -16.71 6.05
CA ARG A 56 -7.36 -17.27 7.15
C ARG A 56 -6.45 -16.24 7.81
N MET A 57 -6.01 -15.24 7.06
CA MET A 57 -5.23 -14.11 7.57
C MET A 57 -6.12 -12.99 8.13
N GLY A 58 -7.46 -13.15 8.09
CA GLY A 58 -8.41 -12.12 8.52
C GLY A 58 -8.49 -10.93 7.56
N LEU A 59 -8.16 -11.14 6.28
CA LEU A 59 -8.17 -10.12 5.24
C LEU A 59 -9.17 -10.46 4.15
N THR A 60 -9.78 -9.42 3.59
CA THR A 60 -10.53 -9.48 2.33
C THR A 60 -9.74 -8.77 1.22
N ARG A 61 -10.07 -9.02 -0.05
CA ARG A 61 -9.30 -8.48 -1.20
C ARG A 61 -9.22 -6.95 -1.18
N ASP A 62 -10.32 -6.29 -0.82
CA ASP A 62 -10.44 -4.85 -0.63
C ASP A 62 -9.63 -4.31 0.57
N GLN A 63 -9.31 -5.17 1.55
CA GLN A 63 -8.51 -4.80 2.71
C GLN A 63 -7.00 -4.93 2.49
N ILE A 64 -6.55 -5.54 1.38
CA ILE A 64 -5.11 -5.73 1.10
C ILE A 64 -4.37 -4.39 1.07
N VAL A 65 -4.88 -3.41 0.30
CA VAL A 65 -4.26 -2.08 0.19
C VAL A 65 -4.19 -1.36 1.54
N PRO A 66 -5.29 -1.17 2.29
CA PRO A 66 -5.22 -0.51 3.59
C PRO A 66 -4.46 -1.33 4.65
N HIS A 67 -4.30 -2.64 4.48
CA HIS A 67 -3.43 -3.47 5.32
C HIS A 67 -1.94 -3.18 5.06
N VAL A 68 -1.52 -3.24 3.79
CA VAL A 68 -0.13 -3.01 3.37
C VAL A 68 0.36 -1.60 3.69
N PHE A 69 -0.54 -0.61 3.61
CA PHE A 69 -0.25 0.79 3.87
C PHE A 69 -0.82 1.31 5.18
N ARG A 70 -1.22 0.43 6.11
CA ARG A 70 -1.80 0.83 7.40
C ARG A 70 -0.87 1.78 8.16
N ASP A 71 0.42 1.48 8.13
CA ASP A 71 1.48 2.28 8.72
C ASP A 71 1.57 3.69 8.13
N LEU A 72 1.15 3.88 6.88
CA LEU A 72 1.11 5.17 6.19
C LEU A 72 -0.19 5.94 6.41
N LEU A 73 -1.30 5.21 6.60
CA LEU A 73 -2.65 5.78 6.67
C LEU A 73 -3.09 6.11 8.11
N ALA A 74 -2.46 5.50 9.12
CA ALA A 74 -2.74 5.71 10.53
C ALA A 74 -2.04 6.94 11.15
N GLY A 75 -1.26 7.69 10.36
CA GLY A 75 -0.69 9.00 10.71
C GLY A 75 -1.28 10.11 9.85
#